data_AF-C5EXC5-F1
#
_entry.id   AF-C5EXC5-F1
#
_cell.length_a   1.000
_cell.length_b   1.000
_cell.length_c   1.000
_cell.angle_alpha   90.00
_cell.angle_beta   90.00
_cell.angle_gamma   90.00
#
_symmetry.space_group_name_H-M   'P 1'
#
loop_
_entity.id
_entity.type
_entity.pdbx_description
1 polymer ?
#
loop_
_entity_poly.entity_id
_entity_poly.type
_entity_poly.pdbx_seq_one_letter_code
_entity_poly.pdbx_strand_id
1 'polypeptide(L)'
;MKVVERINEILKEKNMSKKELANRLINLGMKANKTGEIPTLSSIYAYLNGNIDIKADMIPFIADALGVFEQELFMDKKEKNLKILSKIYSFHTEKNYQQLIELLEYLSPRSLECLEEILYQNKKQVLELNTALESGLNKNK
;
A
#
# COMPACT_ATOMS: atom_id res chain seq x y z
N MET A 1 -9.56 -11.53 11.54
CA MET A 1 -9.18 -12.46 10.45
C MET A 1 -7.81 -13.07 10.76
N LYS A 2 -7.54 -14.33 10.40
CA LYS A 2 -6.16 -14.86 10.49
C LYS A 2 -5.32 -14.26 9.36
N VAL A 3 -4.05 -13.95 9.61
CA VAL A 3 -3.13 -13.37 8.60
C VAL A 3 -3.09 -14.20 7.30
N VAL A 4 -3.17 -15.52 7.43
CA VAL A 4 -3.21 -16.44 6.26
C VAL A 4 -4.45 -16.24 5.39
N GLU A 5 -5.60 -15.90 5.98
CA GLU A 5 -6.83 -15.60 5.23
C GLU A 5 -6.64 -14.31 4.43
N ARG A 6 -6.06 -13.27 5.04
CA ARG A 6 -5.74 -12.02 4.34
C ARG A 6 -4.75 -12.21 3.21
N ILE A 7 -3.71 -13.01 3.41
CA ILE A 7 -2.74 -13.35 2.35
C ILE A 7 -3.47 -14.01 1.17
N ASN A 8 -4.40 -14.93 1.44
CA ASN A 8 -5.16 -15.60 0.40
C ASN A 8 -6.11 -14.65 -0.37
N GLU A 9 -6.66 -13.63 0.30
CA GLU A 9 -7.43 -12.58 -0.37
C GLU A 9 -6.54 -11.73 -1.29
N ILE A 10 -5.39 -11.26 -0.80
CA ILE A 10 -4.44 -10.47 -1.60
C ILE A 10 -3.97 -11.26 -2.82
N LEU A 11 -3.73 -12.56 -2.68
CA LEU A 11 -3.39 -13.44 -3.80
C LEU A 11 -4.50 -13.46 -4.87
N LYS A 12 -5.77 -13.52 -4.47
CA LYS A 12 -6.91 -13.45 -5.40
C LYS A 12 -6.99 -12.08 -6.07
N GLU A 13 -6.87 -11.00 -5.30
CA GLU A 13 -6.88 -9.61 -5.81
C GLU A 13 -5.79 -9.38 -6.87
N LYS A 14 -4.61 -9.97 -6.68
CA LYS A 14 -3.45 -9.84 -7.57
C LYS A 14 -3.38 -10.91 -8.67
N ASN A 15 -4.36 -11.82 -8.76
CA ASN A 15 -4.34 -12.99 -9.65
C ASN A 15 -3.02 -13.80 -9.55
N MET A 16 -2.50 -13.93 -8.33
CA MET A 16 -1.23 -14.58 -8.03
C MET A 16 -1.46 -15.96 -7.41
N SER A 17 -0.71 -16.96 -7.87
CA SER A 17 -0.81 -18.30 -7.30
C SER A 17 0.01 -18.45 -6.01
N LYS A 18 -0.40 -19.35 -5.10
CA LYS A 18 0.42 -19.72 -3.92
C LYS A 18 1.81 -20.24 -4.30
N LYS A 19 1.92 -20.92 -5.45
CA LYS A 19 3.19 -21.42 -5.98
C LYS A 19 4.13 -20.26 -6.33
N GLU A 20 3.59 -19.24 -6.97
CA GLU A 20 4.34 -18.04 -7.31
C GLU A 20 4.81 -17.31 -6.05
N LEU A 21 3.93 -17.10 -5.07
CA LEU A 21 4.32 -16.50 -3.80
C LEU A 21 5.43 -17.30 -3.11
N ALA A 22 5.31 -18.62 -3.05
CA ALA A 22 6.32 -19.46 -2.42
C ALA A 22 7.70 -19.36 -3.11
N ASN A 23 7.73 -19.33 -4.44
CA ASN A 23 8.96 -19.11 -5.19
C ASN A 23 9.57 -17.73 -4.91
N ARG A 24 8.75 -16.67 -4.81
CA ARG A 24 9.22 -15.33 -4.45
C ARG A 24 9.87 -15.31 -3.06
N LEU A 25 9.27 -15.98 -2.08
CA LEU A 25 9.82 -16.07 -0.72
C LEU A 25 11.17 -16.79 -0.68
N ILE A 26 11.31 -17.87 -1.46
CA ILE A 26 12.59 -18.58 -1.62
C ILE A 26 13.65 -17.67 -2.24
N ASN A 27 13.28 -16.94 -3.30
CA ASN A 27 14.19 -16.02 -4.00
C ASN A 27 14.63 -14.83 -3.13
N LEU A 28 13.76 -14.36 -2.23
CA LEU A 28 14.09 -13.34 -1.23
C LEU A 28 15.00 -13.88 -0.12
N GLY A 29 15.28 -15.19 -0.10
CA GLY A 29 16.07 -15.81 0.95
C GLY A 29 15.37 -15.75 2.31
N MET A 30 14.03 -15.83 2.34
CA MET A 30 13.27 -15.89 3.60
C MET A 30 13.79 -17.07 4.42
N LYS A 31 14.25 -16.82 5.64
CA LYS A 31 14.79 -17.84 6.55
C LYS A 31 13.81 -18.10 7.69
N ALA A 32 13.68 -19.36 8.10
CA ALA A 32 12.95 -19.67 9.32
C ALA A 32 13.84 -19.46 10.54
N ASN A 33 13.37 -18.67 11.51
CA ASN A 33 14.08 -18.36 12.75
C ASN A 33 14.72 -19.55 13.50
N LYS A 34 14.14 -20.76 13.42
CA LYS A 34 14.65 -21.92 14.17
C LYS A 34 15.91 -22.54 13.56
N THR A 35 16.09 -22.45 12.26
CA THR A 35 17.19 -23.13 11.55
C THR A 35 18.12 -22.16 10.85
N GLY A 36 17.67 -20.93 10.58
CA GLY A 36 18.40 -19.99 9.73
C GLY A 36 18.46 -20.43 8.25
N GLU A 37 17.74 -21.51 7.92
CA GLU A 37 17.66 -22.09 6.59
C GLU A 37 16.45 -21.53 5.84
N ILE A 38 16.54 -21.56 4.51
CA ILE A 38 15.43 -21.23 3.63
C ILE A 38 14.41 -22.38 3.71
N PRO A 39 13.15 -22.11 4.10
CA PRO A 39 12.13 -23.15 4.20
C PRO A 39 11.91 -23.85 2.86
N THR A 40 11.69 -25.17 2.91
CA THR A 40 11.32 -25.92 1.72
C THR A 40 9.96 -25.45 1.19
N LEU A 41 9.70 -25.70 -0.10
CA LEU A 41 8.42 -25.39 -0.72
C LEU A 41 7.23 -25.99 0.06
N SER A 42 7.38 -27.23 0.56
CA SER A 42 6.37 -27.90 1.39
C SER A 42 6.12 -27.17 2.71
N SER A 43 7.18 -26.72 3.37
CA SER A 43 7.10 -25.92 4.59
C SER A 43 6.37 -24.59 4.33
N ILE A 44 6.68 -23.91 3.24
CA ILE A 44 6.00 -22.66 2.85
C ILE A 44 4.50 -22.90 2.61
N TYR A 45 4.13 -23.97 1.92
CA TYR A 45 2.72 -24.33 1.74
C TYR A 45 2.01 -24.61 3.05
N ALA A 46 2.66 -25.24 4.03
CA ALA A 46 2.06 -25.46 5.34
C ALA A 46 1.69 -24.13 6.04
N TYR A 47 2.53 -23.09 5.91
CA TYR A 47 2.19 -21.74 6.39
C TYR A 47 1.05 -21.10 5.58
N LEU A 48 1.14 -21.10 4.25
CA LEU A 48 0.15 -20.45 3.36
C LEU A 48 -1.22 -21.14 3.35
N ASN A 49 -1.28 -22.39 3.79
CA ASN A 49 -2.52 -23.14 3.97
C ASN A 49 -3.08 -23.03 5.40
N GLY A 50 -2.32 -22.43 6.33
CA GLY A 50 -2.74 -22.27 7.72
C GLY A 50 -2.61 -23.54 8.56
N ASN A 51 -1.86 -24.54 8.08
CA ASN A 51 -1.54 -25.75 8.84
C ASN A 51 -0.53 -25.46 9.96
N ILE A 52 0.30 -24.43 9.78
CA ILE A 52 1.27 -23.94 10.75
C ILE A 52 1.13 -22.43 10.84
N ASP A 53 1.21 -21.87 12.04
CA ASP A 53 1.19 -20.42 12.24
C ASP A 53 2.39 -19.74 11.60
N ILE A 54 2.10 -18.67 10.84
CA ILE A 54 3.10 -17.78 10.27
C ILE A 54 3.87 -17.11 11.40
N LYS A 55 5.21 -17.15 11.33
CA LYS A 55 6.08 -16.53 12.33
C LYS A 55 6.27 -15.05 12.02
N ALA A 56 6.45 -14.23 13.06
CA ALA A 56 6.52 -12.77 12.92
C ALA A 56 7.67 -12.31 12.02
N ASP A 57 8.80 -13.00 12.04
CA ASP A 57 9.97 -12.80 11.16
C ASP A 57 9.69 -13.06 9.68
N MET A 58 8.64 -13.82 9.36
CA MET A 58 8.26 -14.08 7.96
C MET A 58 7.39 -12.96 7.38
N ILE A 59 6.77 -12.13 8.23
CA ILE A 59 5.84 -11.10 7.82
C ILE A 59 6.47 -10.09 6.85
N PRO A 60 7.68 -9.54 7.09
CA PRO A 60 8.32 -8.62 6.15
C PRO A 60 8.53 -9.24 4.77
N PHE A 61 9.02 -10.49 4.72
CA PHE A 61 9.25 -11.21 3.46
C PHE A 61 7.95 -11.48 2.70
N ILE A 62 6.87 -11.80 3.41
CA ILE A 62 5.55 -12.01 2.80
C ILE A 62 5.01 -10.70 2.23
N ALA A 63 5.14 -9.59 2.95
CA ALA A 63 4.73 -8.27 2.49
C ALA A 63 5.52 -7.86 1.23
N ASP A 64 6.84 -8.00 1.26
CA ASP A 64 7.72 -7.71 0.11
C ASP A 64 7.40 -8.58 -1.10
N ALA A 65 7.22 -9.90 -0.90
CA ALA A 65 6.89 -10.82 -1.99
C ALA A 65 5.54 -10.51 -2.65
N LEU A 66 4.57 -10.03 -1.87
CA LEU A 66 3.26 -9.60 -2.34
C LEU A 66 3.27 -8.16 -2.90
N GLY A 67 4.28 -7.35 -2.60
CA GLY A 67 4.34 -5.94 -2.96
C GLY A 67 3.21 -5.15 -2.28
N VAL A 68 3.10 -5.29 -0.97
CA VAL A 68 2.13 -4.61 -0.08
C VAL A 68 2.84 -4.16 1.19
N PHE A 69 2.26 -3.24 1.93
CA PHE A 69 2.78 -2.90 3.26
C PHE A 69 2.47 -4.02 4.26
N GLU A 70 3.35 -4.27 5.24
CA GLU A 70 3.14 -5.31 6.26
C GLU A 70 1.80 -5.17 6.99
N GLN A 71 1.38 -3.93 7.24
CA GLN A 71 0.12 -3.60 7.92
C GLN A 71 -1.08 -4.15 7.16
N GLU A 72 -1.04 -4.21 5.82
CA GLU A 72 -2.13 -4.71 4.99
C GLU A 72 -2.43 -6.20 5.24
N LEU A 73 -1.47 -6.95 5.78
CA LEU A 73 -1.63 -8.36 6.17
C LEU A 73 -2.49 -8.54 7.43
N PHE A 74 -2.69 -7.47 8.20
CA PHE A 74 -3.44 -7.47 9.47
C PHE A 74 -4.74 -6.65 9.40
N MET A 75 -5.12 -6.16 8.22
CA MET A 75 -6.25 -5.26 8.05
C MET A 75 -7.45 -5.98 7.45
N ASP A 76 -8.61 -5.83 8.09
CA ASP A 76 -9.85 -6.49 7.66
C ASP A 76 -10.59 -5.73 6.54
N LYS A 77 -10.29 -4.44 6.30
CA LYS A 77 -10.96 -3.57 5.29
C LYS A 77 -10.09 -2.39 4.83
N LYS A 78 -10.33 -1.92 3.60
CA LYS A 78 -9.73 -0.69 3.02
C LYS A 78 -9.93 0.57 3.90
N GLU A 79 -11.02 0.65 4.67
CA GLU A 79 -11.31 1.78 5.57
C GLU A 79 -10.21 2.04 6.61
N LYS A 80 -9.46 1.00 7.06
CA LYS A 80 -8.36 1.20 8.03
C LYS A 80 -7.11 1.84 7.39
N ASN A 81 -6.98 1.81 6.06
CA ASN A 81 -5.82 2.39 5.34
C ASN A 81 -5.86 3.92 5.41
N LEU A 82 -7.05 4.51 5.39
CA LEU A 82 -7.25 5.97 5.48
C LEU A 82 -6.79 6.53 6.83
N LYS A 83 -6.94 5.79 7.94
CA LYS A 83 -6.46 6.20 9.28
C LYS A 83 -4.93 6.21 9.42
N ILE A 84 -4.23 5.34 8.69
CA ILE A 84 -2.77 5.31 8.67
C ILE A 84 -2.26 6.46 7.81
N LEU A 85 -2.85 6.64 6.62
CA LEU A 85 -2.55 7.77 5.75
C LEU A 85 -2.80 9.10 6.47
N SER A 86 -3.93 9.24 7.16
CA SER A 86 -4.25 10.46 7.90
C SER A 86 -3.21 10.79 8.98
N LYS A 87 -2.68 9.78 9.69
CA LYS A 87 -1.56 9.95 10.64
C LYS A 87 -0.25 10.33 9.97
N ILE A 88 0.09 9.73 8.83
CA ILE A 88 1.32 10.07 8.11
C ILE A 88 1.25 11.52 7.62
N TYR A 89 0.11 11.94 7.06
CA TYR A 89 -0.08 13.30 6.58
C TYR A 89 -0.25 14.34 7.70
N SER A 90 -0.68 13.97 8.90
CA SER A 90 -0.72 14.90 10.04
C SER A 90 0.65 15.20 10.65
N PHE A 91 1.64 14.33 10.47
CA PHE A 91 3.01 14.55 10.96
C PHE A 91 3.85 15.48 10.07
N HIS A 92 3.49 15.63 8.79
CA HIS A 92 4.39 16.24 7.80
C HIS A 92 3.93 17.60 7.26
N THR A 93 2.80 18.15 7.70
CA THR A 93 2.29 19.40 7.14
C THR A 93 1.52 20.23 8.15
N GLU A 94 1.65 21.56 8.11
CA GLU A 94 0.78 22.51 8.85
C GLU A 94 -0.68 22.50 8.35
N LYS A 95 -0.94 21.86 7.21
CA LYS A 95 -2.26 21.74 6.61
C LYS A 95 -3.00 20.53 7.18
N ASN A 96 -4.28 20.70 7.48
CA ASN A 96 -5.11 19.67 8.10
C ASN A 96 -5.61 18.62 7.09
N TYR A 97 -4.69 17.89 6.46
CA TYR A 97 -5.01 16.83 5.51
C TYR A 97 -5.75 15.66 6.18
N GLN A 98 -5.51 15.42 7.46
CA GLN A 98 -6.22 14.38 8.21
C GLN A 98 -7.74 14.63 8.22
N GLN A 99 -8.16 15.83 8.62
CA GLN A 99 -9.58 16.18 8.62
C GLN A 99 -10.17 16.14 7.21
N LEU A 100 -9.41 16.58 6.20
CA LEU A 100 -9.87 16.52 4.81
C LEU A 100 -10.13 15.07 4.37
N ILE A 101 -9.19 14.15 4.60
CA ILE A 101 -9.32 12.74 4.23
C ILE A 101 -10.54 12.10 4.89
N GLU A 102 -10.78 12.38 6.18
CA GLU A 102 -11.97 11.90 6.90
C GLU A 102 -13.26 12.44 6.26
N LEU A 103 -13.29 13.71 5.85
CA LEU A 103 -14.46 14.30 5.19
C LEU A 103 -14.73 13.72 3.79
N LEU A 104 -13.71 13.25 3.08
CA LEU A 104 -13.88 12.62 1.77
C LEU A 104 -14.72 11.33 1.83
N GLU A 105 -14.72 10.63 2.98
CA GLU A 105 -15.52 9.40 3.16
C GLU A 105 -17.04 9.64 3.06
N TYR A 106 -17.49 10.89 3.22
CA TYR A 106 -18.89 11.28 3.18
C TYR A 106 -19.33 11.85 1.82
N LEU A 107 -18.44 11.89 0.83
CA LEU A 107 -18.77 12.41 -0.50
C LEU A 107 -19.64 11.43 -1.29
N SER A 108 -20.64 11.97 -1.99
CA SER A 108 -21.33 11.25 -3.05
C SER A 108 -20.42 11.09 -4.29
N PRO A 109 -20.62 10.07 -5.14
CA PRO A 109 -19.84 9.91 -6.37
C PRO A 109 -19.80 11.16 -7.24
N ARG A 110 -20.94 11.83 -7.41
CA ARG A 110 -21.03 13.10 -8.17
C ARG A 110 -20.23 14.23 -7.53
N SER A 111 -20.22 14.30 -6.20
CA SER A 111 -19.45 15.31 -5.48
C SER A 111 -17.94 15.05 -5.57
N LEU A 112 -17.53 13.77 -5.61
CA LEU A 112 -16.14 13.38 -5.82
C LEU A 112 -15.67 13.78 -7.22
N GLU A 113 -16.45 13.49 -8.27
CA GLU A 113 -16.14 13.90 -9.65
C GLU A 113 -15.96 15.42 -9.76
N CYS A 114 -16.88 16.19 -9.18
CA CYS A 114 -16.79 17.66 -9.19
C CYS A 114 -15.55 18.17 -8.44
N LEU A 115 -15.22 17.55 -7.29
CA LEU A 115 -14.00 17.88 -6.54
C LEU A 115 -12.74 17.60 -7.37
N GLU A 116 -12.68 16.44 -8.04
CA GLU A 116 -11.56 16.08 -8.90
C GLU A 116 -11.38 17.09 -10.05
N GLU A 117 -12.46 17.47 -10.72
CA GLU A 117 -12.42 18.48 -11.80
C GLU A 117 -11.81 19.81 -11.31
N ILE A 118 -12.27 20.32 -10.17
CA ILE A 118 -11.75 21.55 -9.57
C ILE A 118 -10.25 21.42 -9.27
N LEU A 119 -9.83 20.30 -8.67
CA LEU A 119 -8.43 20.06 -8.34
C LEU A 119 -7.55 19.95 -9.59
N TYR A 120 -8.04 19.32 -10.65
CA TYR A 120 -7.34 19.25 -11.93
C TYR A 120 -7.16 20.62 -12.59
N GLN A 121 -8.20 21.47 -12.58
CA GLN A 121 -8.10 22.82 -13.12
C GLN A 121 -7.10 23.66 -12.33
N ASN A 122 -7.14 23.60 -11.00
CA ASN A 122 -6.20 24.32 -10.15
C ASN A 122 -4.75 23.87 -10.41
N LYS A 123 -4.52 22.55 -10.53
CA LYS A 123 -3.20 22.00 -10.87
C LYS A 123 -2.70 22.55 -12.21
N LYS A 124 -3.56 22.54 -13.23
CA LYS A 124 -3.22 23.04 -14.56
C LYS A 124 -2.84 24.54 -14.51
N GLN A 125 -3.65 25.36 -13.85
CA GLN A 125 -3.38 26.81 -13.72
C GLN A 125 -2.05 27.09 -13.02
N VAL A 126 -1.74 26.38 -11.93
CA VAL A 126 -0.47 26.53 -11.21
C VAL A 126 0.72 26.17 -12.10
N LEU A 127 0.62 25.08 -12.87
CA LEU A 127 1.69 24.67 -13.80
C LEU A 127 1.88 25.68 -14.93
N GLU A 128 0.80 26.20 -15.50
CA GLU A 128 0.84 27.24 -16.54
C GLU A 128 1.48 28.52 -16.02
N LEU A 129 1.11 28.96 -14.81
CA LEU A 129 1.72 30.11 -14.14
C LEU A 129 3.22 29.93 -13.91
N ASN A 130 3.64 28.78 -13.39
CA ASN A 130 5.06 28.49 -13.15
C ASN A 130 5.85 28.52 -14.47
N THR A 131 5.30 27.93 -15.54
CA THR A 131 5.92 27.94 -16.88
C THR A 131 6.03 29.35 -17.45
N ALA A 132 4.99 30.18 -17.26
CA ALA A 132 4.99 31.58 -17.68
C ALA A 132 6.04 32.41 -16.91
N LEU A 133 6.19 32.19 -15.60
CA LEU A 133 7.20 32.85 -14.78
C LEU A 133 8.63 32.47 -15.22
N GLU A 134 8.89 31.18 -15.45
CA GLU A 134 10.20 30.69 -15.92
C GLU A 134 10.57 31.25 -17.30
N SER A 135 9.61 31.30 -18.24
CA SER A 135 9.83 31.87 -19.57
C SER A 135 9.97 33.39 -19.57
N GLY A 136 9.31 34.10 -18.64
CA GLY A 136 9.49 35.54 -18.42
C GLY A 136 10.85 35.89 -17.81
N LEU A 137 11.36 35.06 -16.90
CA LEU A 137 12.69 35.22 -16.30
C LEU A 137 13.82 35.01 -17.32
N ASN A 138 13.64 34.07 -18.27
CA ASN A 138 14.64 33.80 -19.32
C ASN A 138 14.66 34.85 -20.45
N LYS A 139 13.62 35.66 -20.61
CA LYS A 139 13.59 36.77 -21.59
C LYS A 139 14.28 38.06 -21.12
N ASN A 140 14.61 38.14 -19.83
CA ASN A 140 15.25 39.30 -19.20
C ASN A 140 16.76 39.07 -18.91
N LYS A 141 17.36 38.03 -19.49
CA LYS A 141 18.81 37.76 -19.53
C LYS A 141 19.32 37.94 -20.95
#